data_AF-A0A920HL04-F1
#
_entry.id   AF-A0A920HL04-F1
#
_cell.length_a   1.000
_cell.length_b   1.000
_cell.length_c   1.000
_cell.angle_alpha   90.00
_cell.angle_beta   90.00
_cell.angle_gamma   90.00
#
_symmetry.space_group_name_H-M   'P 1'
#
loop_
_entity.id
_entity.type
_entity.pdbx_description
1 polymer ?
#
loop_
_entity_poly.entity_id
_entity_poly.type
_entity_poly.pdbx_seq_one_letter_code
_entity_poly.pdbx_strand_id
1 'polypeptide(L)'
;MRKFFYSISFFISIAFFSSLELHGDEINNPEIYVDTKAQQMVDVIVNNQDLFRENPEDFKKLIKDIFEPMVDFRRVSALVMSKKYYVSATPEQRSAFIEIFKNSLLDTYSSTLAEWGDQKIVTMFSANKEFAKNVEVKQMLVTNSESTQSHKA
;
A
#
# COMPACT_ATOMS: atom_id res chain seq x y z
N MET A 1 -52.67 13.85 25.55
CA MET A 1 -51.26 13.91 26.02
C MET A 1 -50.35 12.76 25.56
N ARG A 2 -50.83 11.66 24.91
CA ARG A 2 -49.92 10.60 24.37
C ARG A 2 -49.34 10.88 22.97
N LYS A 3 -49.91 11.79 22.18
CA LYS A 3 -49.41 12.15 20.83
C LYS A 3 -48.24 13.16 20.84
N PHE A 4 -48.02 13.84 21.97
CA PHE A 4 -46.91 14.79 22.13
C PHE A 4 -45.57 14.10 22.40
N PHE A 5 -45.61 12.91 23.04
CA PHE A 5 -44.42 12.10 23.33
C PHE A 5 -43.82 11.43 22.08
N TYR A 6 -44.63 11.06 21.08
CA TYR A 6 -44.13 10.49 19.83
C TYR A 6 -43.43 11.52 18.94
N SER A 7 -43.84 12.80 18.99
CA SER A 7 -43.21 13.87 18.20
C SER A 7 -41.81 14.24 18.71
N ILE A 8 -41.55 14.09 20.01
CA ILE A 8 -40.23 14.35 20.62
C ILE A 8 -39.29 13.15 20.45
N SER A 9 -39.82 11.92 20.50
CA SER A 9 -39.03 10.70 20.25
C SER A 9 -38.52 10.59 18.80
N PHE A 10 -39.21 11.20 17.83
CA PHE A 10 -38.78 11.22 16.43
C PHE A 10 -37.59 12.18 16.19
N PHE A 11 -37.53 13.30 16.91
CA PHE A 11 -36.45 14.27 16.78
C PHE A 11 -35.13 13.82 17.42
N ILE A 12 -35.17 13.02 18.49
CA ILE A 12 -33.97 12.46 19.13
C ILE A 12 -33.30 11.39 18.23
N SER A 13 -34.06 10.69 17.39
CA SER A 13 -33.52 9.67 16.48
C SER A 13 -32.78 10.26 15.26
N ILE A 14 -33.04 11.51 14.88
CA ILE A 14 -32.33 12.21 13.78
C ILE A 14 -31.00 12.79 14.26
N ALA A 15 -30.89 13.17 15.54
CA ALA A 15 -29.66 13.71 16.10
C ALA A 15 -28.55 12.66 16.30
N PHE A 16 -28.87 11.36 16.26
CA PHE A 16 -27.88 10.29 16.37
C PHE A 16 -27.22 9.91 15.03
N PHE A 17 -27.64 10.52 13.92
CA PHE A 17 -27.11 10.26 12.59
C PHE A 17 -26.06 11.30 12.13
N SER A 18 -25.75 12.30 12.97
CA SER A 18 -25.04 13.52 12.53
C SER A 18 -23.57 13.60 12.92
N SER A 19 -22.89 12.49 13.22
CA SER A 19 -21.46 12.51 13.56
C SER A 19 -20.65 11.38 12.93
N LEU A 20 -20.91 11.10 11.65
CA LEU A 20 -19.86 10.54 10.78
C LEU A 20 -19.07 11.71 10.19
N GLU A 21 -18.01 12.10 10.88
CA GLU A 21 -16.94 12.88 10.27
C GLU A 21 -16.26 11.98 9.23
N LEU A 22 -16.67 12.14 7.97
CA LEU A 22 -15.92 11.60 6.83
C LEU A 22 -14.56 12.30 6.82
N HIS A 23 -13.55 11.66 7.40
CA HIS A 23 -12.14 12.04 7.27
C HIS A 23 -11.69 11.74 5.82
N GLY A 24 -12.11 12.61 4.89
CA GLY A 24 -11.91 12.44 3.45
C GLY A 24 -10.57 12.94 2.91
N ASP A 25 -9.70 13.48 3.76
CA ASP A 25 -8.45 14.13 3.32
C ASP A 25 -7.24 13.18 3.30
N GLU A 26 -7.22 12.12 4.11
CA GLU A 26 -6.09 11.16 4.10
C GLU A 26 -6.06 10.29 2.85
N ILE A 27 -7.21 9.88 2.31
CA ILE A 27 -7.29 8.98 1.15
C ILE A 27 -6.83 9.68 -0.15
N ASN A 28 -6.88 11.01 -0.20
CA ASN A 28 -6.55 11.79 -1.39
C ASN A 28 -5.08 12.25 -1.45
N ASN A 29 -4.28 12.01 -0.40
CA ASN A 29 -2.87 12.34 -0.41
C ASN A 29 -2.03 11.11 -0.83
N PRO A 30 -1.40 11.10 -2.02
CA PRO A 30 -0.61 9.98 -2.49
C PRO A 30 0.64 9.71 -1.63
N GLU A 31 1.22 10.73 -0.99
CA GLU A 31 2.37 10.55 -0.10
C GLU A 31 1.95 9.80 1.17
N ILE A 32 0.81 10.18 1.78
CA ILE A 32 0.26 9.48 2.96
C ILE A 32 -0.15 8.05 2.59
N TYR A 33 -0.80 7.86 1.44
CA TYR A 33 -1.20 6.54 0.97
C TYR A 33 0.00 5.60 0.81
N VAL A 34 1.05 6.06 0.10
CA VAL A 34 2.27 5.27 -0.12
C VAL A 34 3.00 5.01 1.19
N ASP A 35 3.14 6.01 2.06
CA ASP A 35 3.77 5.83 3.37
C ASP A 35 3.02 4.80 4.21
N THR A 36 1.71 4.98 4.39
CA THR A 36 0.87 4.09 5.21
C THR A 36 0.99 2.65 4.76
N LYS A 37 0.94 2.41 3.44
CA LYS A 37 1.04 1.06 2.89
C LYS A 37 2.45 0.48 2.98
N ALA A 38 3.48 1.31 2.81
CA ALA A 38 4.87 0.88 3.02
C ALA A 38 5.11 0.50 4.48
N GLN A 39 4.67 1.31 5.45
CA GLN A 39 4.77 0.98 6.87
C GLN A 39 3.99 -0.30 7.20
N GLN A 40 2.76 -0.43 6.70
CA GLN A 40 1.98 -1.66 6.86
C GLN A 40 2.71 -2.90 6.33
N MET A 41 3.41 -2.77 5.19
CA MET A 41 4.20 -3.85 4.62
C MET A 41 5.41 -4.21 5.50
N VAL A 42 6.13 -3.20 6.02
CA VAL A 42 7.24 -3.40 6.97
C VAL A 42 6.76 -4.10 8.24
N ASP A 43 5.65 -3.67 8.81
CA ASP A 43 5.06 -4.28 10.00
C ASP A 43 4.72 -5.76 9.76
N VAL A 44 4.12 -6.08 8.61
CA VAL A 44 3.83 -7.46 8.24
C VAL A 44 5.10 -8.29 8.10
N ILE A 45 6.13 -7.74 7.45
CA ILE A 45 7.41 -8.42 7.26
C ILE A 45 8.06 -8.74 8.61
N VAL A 46 8.22 -7.74 9.48
CA VAL A 46 8.91 -7.87 10.77
C VAL A 46 8.17 -8.82 11.71
N ASN A 47 6.84 -8.78 11.73
CA ASN A 47 6.05 -9.61 12.63
C ASN A 47 5.82 -11.05 12.10
N ASN A 48 6.21 -11.35 10.86
CA ASN A 48 5.98 -12.67 10.25
C ASN A 48 7.27 -13.29 9.67
N GLN A 49 8.46 -12.92 10.17
CA GLN A 49 9.73 -13.46 9.65
C GLN A 49 9.83 -14.98 9.78
N ASP A 50 9.33 -15.57 10.87
CA ASP A 50 9.35 -17.03 11.06
C ASP A 50 8.41 -17.74 10.06
N LEU A 51 7.31 -17.09 9.67
CA LEU A 51 6.38 -17.61 8.66
C LEU A 51 7.07 -17.82 7.31
N PHE A 52 8.07 -17.01 6.95
CA PHE A 52 8.83 -17.23 5.73
C PHE A 52 9.57 -18.59 5.73
N ARG A 53 10.01 -19.08 6.90
CA ARG A 53 10.69 -20.39 7.02
C ARG A 53 9.71 -21.55 7.06
N GLU A 54 8.58 -21.36 7.74
CA GLU A 54 7.57 -22.41 7.96
C GLU A 54 6.63 -22.57 6.75
N ASN A 55 6.16 -21.45 6.21
CA ASN A 55 5.27 -21.38 5.05
C ASN A 55 5.57 -20.13 4.18
N PRO A 56 6.57 -20.23 3.28
CA PRO A 56 6.96 -19.12 2.40
C PRO A 56 5.80 -18.59 1.54
N GLU A 57 4.86 -19.44 1.15
CA GLU A 57 3.73 -19.05 0.29
C GLU A 57 2.73 -18.16 1.05
N ASP A 58 2.45 -18.47 2.32
CA ASP A 58 1.60 -17.61 3.15
C ASP A 58 2.28 -16.26 3.44
N PHE A 59 3.59 -16.26 3.69
CA PHE A 59 4.36 -15.02 3.82
C PHE A 59 4.28 -14.14 2.56
N LYS A 60 4.50 -14.73 1.37
CA LYS A 60 4.34 -14.04 0.09
C LYS A 60 2.92 -13.52 -0.09
N LYS A 61 1.90 -14.28 0.34
CA LYS A 61 0.50 -13.85 0.25
C LYS A 61 0.22 -12.62 1.12
N LEU A 62 0.77 -12.54 2.33
CA LEU A 62 0.60 -11.36 3.19
C LEU A 62 1.15 -10.08 2.53
N ILE A 63 2.34 -10.17 1.94
CA ILE A 63 2.94 -9.06 1.18
C ILE A 63 2.11 -8.75 -0.07
N LYS A 64 1.66 -9.81 -0.77
CA LYS A 64 0.83 -9.72 -1.97
C LYS A 64 -0.44 -8.89 -1.73
N ASP A 65 -1.11 -9.15 -0.62
CA ASP A 65 -2.38 -8.52 -0.28
C ASP A 65 -2.21 -7.00 0.03
N ILE A 66 -1.00 -6.55 0.37
CA ILE A 66 -0.68 -5.13 0.59
C ILE A 66 -0.24 -4.43 -0.69
N PHE A 67 0.70 -5.02 -1.45
CA PHE A 67 1.30 -4.33 -2.59
C PHE A 67 0.41 -4.36 -3.85
N GLU A 68 -0.43 -5.39 -4.02
CA GLU A 68 -1.27 -5.55 -5.20
C GLU A 68 -2.20 -4.34 -5.45
N PRO A 69 -2.93 -3.81 -4.45
CA PRO A 69 -3.76 -2.62 -4.65
C PRO A 69 -2.95 -1.33 -4.85
N MET A 70 -1.66 -1.30 -4.56
CA MET A 70 -0.82 -0.12 -4.77
C MET A 70 -0.35 0.03 -6.22
N VAL A 71 -0.36 -1.06 -6.99
CA VAL A 71 0.27 -1.10 -8.32
C VAL A 71 -0.77 -1.41 -9.39
N ASP A 72 -0.82 -0.56 -10.42
CA ASP A 72 -1.55 -0.87 -11.65
C ASP A 72 -0.78 -1.90 -12.48
N PHE A 73 -0.92 -3.18 -12.11
CA PHE A 73 -0.24 -4.28 -12.78
C PHE A 73 -0.60 -4.42 -14.25
N ARG A 74 -1.78 -3.95 -14.67
CA ARG A 74 -2.14 -3.95 -16.10
C ARG A 74 -1.26 -2.97 -16.86
N ARG A 75 -1.09 -1.76 -16.33
CA ARG A 75 -0.24 -0.73 -16.94
C ARG A 75 1.23 -1.12 -16.89
N VAL A 76 1.74 -1.59 -15.76
CA VAL A 76 3.15 -2.01 -15.64
C VAL A 76 3.44 -3.20 -16.56
N SER A 77 2.55 -4.19 -16.61
CA SER A 77 2.72 -5.33 -17.51
C SER A 77 2.73 -4.92 -18.98
N ALA A 78 1.87 -3.97 -19.38
CA ALA A 78 1.89 -3.43 -20.74
C ALA A 78 3.20 -2.72 -21.08
N LEU A 79 3.83 -2.05 -20.10
CA LEU A 79 5.14 -1.43 -20.27
C LEU A 79 6.25 -2.48 -20.44
N VAL A 80 6.28 -3.51 -19.58
CA VAL A 80 7.26 -4.61 -19.64
C VAL A 80 7.12 -5.40 -20.94
N MET A 81 5.90 -5.75 -21.34
CA MET A 81 5.63 -6.45 -22.60
C MET A 81 5.95 -5.61 -23.83
N SER A 82 6.10 -4.28 -23.70
CA SER A 82 6.10 -3.30 -24.79
C SER A 82 4.78 -3.25 -25.58
N LYS A 83 4.50 -2.10 -26.20
CA LYS A 83 3.27 -1.87 -26.97
C LYS A 83 3.03 -2.93 -28.05
N LYS A 84 4.08 -3.38 -28.73
CA LYS A 84 4.00 -4.36 -29.83
C LYS A 84 3.40 -5.69 -29.38
N TYR A 85 3.96 -6.28 -28.33
CA TYR A 85 3.51 -7.60 -27.87
C TYR A 85 2.22 -7.50 -27.05
N TYR A 86 2.03 -6.44 -26.26
CA TYR A 86 0.80 -6.26 -25.51
C TYR A 86 -0.42 -6.18 -26.43
N VAL A 87 -0.39 -5.36 -27.49
CA VAL A 87 -1.52 -5.23 -28.43
C VAL A 87 -1.79 -6.53 -29.19
N SER A 88 -0.75 -7.30 -29.50
CA SER A 88 -0.86 -8.56 -30.24
C SER A 88 -1.37 -9.74 -29.38
N ALA A 89 -1.22 -9.66 -28.06
CA ALA A 89 -1.67 -10.70 -27.14
C ALA A 89 -3.19 -10.68 -26.93
N THR A 90 -3.80 -11.85 -26.74
CA THR A 90 -5.22 -11.97 -26.38
C THR A 90 -5.48 -11.48 -24.94
N PRO A 91 -6.73 -11.16 -24.57
CA PRO A 91 -7.07 -10.82 -23.19
C PRO A 91 -6.62 -11.88 -22.17
N GLU A 92 -6.75 -13.16 -22.52
CA GLU A 92 -6.38 -14.29 -21.66
C GLU A 92 -4.85 -14.36 -21.47
N GLN A 93 -4.09 -14.17 -22.56
CA GLN A 93 -2.63 -14.13 -22.50
C GLN A 93 -2.11 -12.95 -21.66
N ARG A 94 -2.75 -11.78 -21.77
CA ARG A 94 -2.40 -10.61 -20.95
C ARG A 94 -2.67 -10.88 -19.47
N SER A 95 -3.82 -11.45 -19.13
CA SER A 95 -4.17 -11.80 -17.75
C SER A 95 -3.21 -12.84 -17.16
N ALA A 96 -2.90 -13.91 -17.93
CA ALA A 96 -1.92 -14.91 -17.51
C ALA A 96 -0.53 -14.31 -17.32
N PHE A 97 -0.08 -13.44 -18.23
CA PHE A 97 1.19 -12.74 -18.08
C PHE A 97 1.21 -11.86 -16.83
N ILE A 98 0.16 -11.09 -16.56
CA ILE A 98 0.06 -10.24 -15.36
C ILE A 98 0.20 -11.08 -14.09
N GLU A 99 -0.48 -12.21 -14.01
CA GLU A 99 -0.43 -13.10 -12.86
C GLU A 99 0.97 -13.70 -12.65
N ILE A 100 1.57 -14.24 -13.71
CA ILE A 100 2.91 -14.80 -13.67
C ILE A 100 3.93 -13.71 -13.31
N PHE A 101 3.83 -12.53 -13.91
CA PHE A 101 4.75 -11.43 -13.66
C PHE A 101 4.71 -10.97 -12.21
N LYS A 102 3.50 -10.79 -11.65
CA LYS A 102 3.29 -10.41 -10.25
C LYS A 102 3.89 -11.46 -9.30
N ASN A 103 3.62 -12.74 -9.53
CA ASN A 103 4.16 -13.82 -8.69
C ASN A 103 5.69 -13.91 -8.80
N SER A 104 6.24 -13.74 -10.00
CA SER A 104 7.69 -13.76 -10.23
C SER A 104 8.42 -12.68 -9.43
N LEU A 105 7.83 -11.48 -9.27
CA LEU A 105 8.40 -10.43 -8.44
C LEU A 105 8.46 -10.85 -6.97
N LEU A 106 7.38 -11.41 -6.44
CA LEU A 106 7.34 -11.89 -5.05
C LEU A 106 8.34 -13.03 -4.82
N ASP A 107 8.42 -13.97 -5.76
CA ASP A 107 9.40 -15.06 -5.70
C ASP A 107 10.84 -14.56 -5.69
N THR A 108 11.12 -13.49 -6.46
CA THR A 108 12.47 -12.93 -6.57
C THR A 108 12.89 -12.13 -5.33
N TYR A 109 11.97 -11.39 -4.72
CA TYR A 109 12.32 -10.41 -3.68
C TYR A 109 11.87 -10.79 -2.25
N SER A 110 11.01 -11.79 -2.08
CA SER A 110 10.49 -12.19 -0.76
C SER A 110 11.57 -12.61 0.23
N SER A 111 12.64 -13.27 -0.23
CA SER A 111 13.76 -13.67 0.65
C SER A 111 14.49 -12.45 1.22
N THR A 112 14.73 -11.43 0.39
CA THR A 112 15.35 -10.17 0.85
C THR A 112 14.44 -9.44 1.83
N LEU A 113 13.12 -9.47 1.61
CA LEU A 113 12.17 -8.89 2.56
C LEU A 113 12.18 -9.65 3.89
N ALA A 114 12.29 -10.98 3.89
CA ALA A 114 12.39 -11.75 5.13
C ALA A 114 13.65 -11.38 5.95
N GLU A 115 14.70 -10.89 5.31
CA GLU A 115 15.96 -10.44 5.92
C GLU A 115 15.94 -8.96 6.36
N TRP A 116 14.77 -8.35 6.55
CA TRP A 116 14.59 -6.92 6.84
C TRP A 116 15.47 -6.37 7.99
N GLY A 117 15.59 -7.10 9.10
CA GLY A 117 16.38 -6.66 10.24
C GLY A 117 15.85 -5.38 10.91
N ASP A 118 16.73 -4.41 11.13
CA ASP A 118 16.44 -3.13 11.81
C ASP A 118 16.27 -1.94 10.85
N GLN A 119 16.10 -2.22 9.56
CA GLN A 119 15.92 -1.22 8.51
C GLN A 119 14.63 -0.42 8.69
N LYS A 120 14.63 0.84 8.24
CA LYS A 120 13.46 1.73 8.30
C LYS A 120 13.17 2.35 6.96
N ILE A 121 11.89 2.48 6.61
CA ILE A 121 11.44 3.29 5.48
C ILE A 121 11.04 4.66 6.00
N VAL A 122 11.59 5.73 5.40
CA VAL A 122 11.25 7.12 5.70
C VAL A 122 10.70 7.80 4.45
N THR A 123 9.46 8.26 4.50
CA THR A 123 8.83 9.02 3.40
C THR A 123 9.15 10.51 3.53
N MET A 124 9.54 11.13 2.41
CA MET A 124 9.77 12.58 2.33
C MET A 124 8.46 13.27 1.93
N PHE A 125 7.78 13.87 2.90
CA PHE A 125 6.54 14.60 2.66
C PHE A 125 6.80 15.98 2.06
N SER A 126 6.03 16.35 1.04
CA SER A 126 6.04 17.70 0.50
C SER A 126 5.11 18.61 1.28
N ALA A 127 5.45 19.90 1.33
CA ALA A 127 4.56 20.90 1.94
C ALA A 127 3.33 21.21 1.07
N ASN A 128 3.30 20.74 -0.18
CA ASN A 128 2.22 21.00 -1.11
C ASN A 128 1.05 20.06 -0.81
N LYS A 129 -0.16 20.64 -0.75
CA LYS A 129 -1.40 19.88 -0.55
C LYS A 129 -2.20 19.69 -1.84
N GLU A 130 -1.74 20.29 -2.94
CA GLU A 130 -2.32 20.13 -4.27
C GLU A 130 -1.46 19.18 -5.11
N PHE A 131 -2.05 18.06 -5.46
CA PHE A 131 -1.38 16.99 -6.20
C PHE A 131 -1.76 17.04 -7.69
N ALA A 132 -0.74 17.01 -8.55
CA ALA A 132 -0.93 16.83 -9.98
C ALA A 132 -1.43 15.40 -10.30
N LYS A 133 -1.82 15.16 -11.55
CA LYS A 133 -2.24 13.82 -12.00
C LYS A 133 -1.17 12.73 -11.79
N ASN A 134 0.10 13.10 -11.83
CA ASN A 134 1.23 12.23 -11.49
C ASN A 134 2.02 12.89 -10.36
N VAL A 135 2.31 12.12 -9.32
CA VAL A 135 3.08 12.57 -8.16
C VAL A 135 4.20 11.57 -7.91
N GLU A 136 5.40 12.07 -7.68
CA GLU A 136 6.54 11.27 -7.26
C GLU A 136 6.63 11.30 -5.73
N VAL A 137 6.49 10.14 -5.09
CA VAL A 137 6.68 9.99 -3.65
C VAL A 137 8.08 9.43 -3.40
N LYS A 138 8.91 10.17 -2.66
CA LYS A 138 10.28 9.75 -2.35
C LYS A 138 10.34 9.06 -1.00
N GLN A 139 10.90 7.86 -0.98
CA GLN A 139 11.14 7.09 0.25
C GLN A 139 12.62 6.71 0.34
N MET A 140 13.15 6.74 1.55
CA MET A 140 14.53 6.34 1.85
C MET A 140 14.54 5.11 2.75
N LEU A 141 15.37 4.13 2.40
CA LEU A 141 15.68 3.00 3.27
C LEU A 141 16.89 3.39 4.14
N VAL A 142 16.67 3.50 5.45
CA VAL A 142 17.72 3.83 6.42
C VAL A 142 18.17 2.54 7.10
N THR A 143 19.47 2.31 7.10
CA THR A 143 20.12 1.18 7.78
C THR A 143 21.00 1.72 8.91
N ASN A 144 21.10 1.00 10.03
CA ASN A 144 21.93 1.44 11.16
C ASN A 144 23.45 1.51 10.84
N SER A 145 23.89 1.06 9.66
CA SER A 145 25.28 1.26 9.22
C SER A 145 25.62 2.69 8.78
N GLU A 146 24.64 3.52 8.42
CA GLU A 146 24.90 4.88 7.94
C GLU A 146 25.05 5.93 9.06
N SER A 147 24.59 5.65 10.28
CA SER A 147 24.73 6.56 11.43
C SER A 147 26.16 6.66 11.99
N THR A 148 27.11 5.84 11.53
CA THR A 148 28.49 5.83 12.04
C THR A 148 29.44 6.74 11.26
N GLN A 149 29.03 7.32 10.11
CA GLN A 149 29.91 8.17 9.30
C GLN A 149 29.66 9.69 9.39
N SER A 150 28.63 10.15 10.09
CA SER A 150 28.29 11.60 10.16
C SER A 150 28.99 12.40 11.28
N HIS A 151 29.95 11.82 12.02
CA HIS A 151 30.68 12.51 13.09
C HIS A 151 32.18 12.75 12.83
N LYS A 152 32.62 12.68 11.56
CA LYS A 152 33.95 13.18 11.15
C LYS A 152 33.83 14.17 9.99
N ALA A 153 33.52 15.41 10.32
CA ALA A 153 33.91 16.60 9.55
C ALA A 153 34.18 17.73 10.54
#